data_AF-A0A519KZJ2-F1
#
_entry.id   AF-A0A519KZJ2-F1
#
_cell.length_a   1.000
_cell.length_b   1.000
_cell.length_c   1.000
_cell.angle_alpha   90.00
_cell.angle_beta   90.00
_cell.angle_gamma   90.00
#
_symmetry.space_group_name_H-M   'P 1'
#
loop_
_entity.id
_entity.type
_entity.pdbx_description
1 polymer ?
#
loop_
_entity_poly.entity_id
_entity_poly.type
_entity_poly.pdbx_seq_one_letter_code
_entity_poly.pdbx_strand_id
1 'polypeptide(L)' 'MTDYIVRDISLADFGNKEIAIAETEMPGLMALRAEYGAAQPLKGARIAGSL' A
#
# COMPACT_ATOMS: atom_id res chain seq x y z
N MET A 1 -17.47 2.98 -12.95
CA MET A 1 -17.84 1.83 -12.12
C MET A 1 -16.61 1.50 -11.29
N THR A 2 -16.72 1.45 -9.98
CA THR A 2 -15.56 1.26 -9.09
C THR A 2 -15.32 -0.23 -8.92
N ASP A 3 -14.17 -0.74 -9.37
CA ASP A 3 -13.79 -2.17 -9.34
C ASP A 3 -13.34 -2.63 -7.94
N TYR A 4 -14.12 -2.36 -6.91
CA TYR A 4 -13.89 -2.89 -5.57
C TYR A 4 -15.20 -3.21 -4.84
N ILE A 5 -15.14 -4.17 -3.94
CA ILE A 5 -16.24 -4.50 -3.01
C ILE A 5 -15.66 -4.40 -1.61
N VAL A 6 -15.93 -3.29 -0.93
CA VAL A 6 -15.50 -3.03 0.45
C VAL A 6 -16.70 -2.62 1.29
N ARG A 7 -16.63 -2.82 2.60
CA ARG A 7 -17.78 -2.56 3.50
C ARG A 7 -18.21 -1.10 3.52
N ASP A 8 -17.24 -0.18 3.67
CA ASP A 8 -17.50 1.26 3.80
C ASP A 8 -16.27 2.06 3.37
N ILE A 9 -16.38 2.80 2.27
CA ILE A 9 -15.29 3.61 1.72
C ILE A 9 -15.07 4.92 2.50
N SER A 10 -16.03 5.36 3.31
CA SER A 10 -15.91 6.61 4.08
C SER A 10 -14.84 6.56 5.17
N LEU A 11 -14.38 5.35 5.54
CA LEU A 11 -13.34 5.12 6.53
C LEU A 11 -11.90 5.32 6.01
N ALA A 12 -11.73 5.66 4.72
CA ALA A 12 -10.40 5.80 4.09
C ALA A 12 -9.47 6.76 4.84
N ASP A 13 -9.98 7.90 5.31
CA ASP A 13 -9.18 8.90 6.03
C ASP A 13 -8.62 8.35 7.36
N PHE A 14 -9.42 7.57 8.07
CA PHE A 14 -8.98 6.91 9.29
C PHE A 14 -7.95 5.82 8.98
N GLY A 15 -8.22 4.97 7.97
CA GLY A 15 -7.29 3.94 7.54
C GLY A 15 -5.93 4.48 7.12
N ASN A 16 -5.89 5.62 6.43
CA ASN A 16 -4.64 6.28 6.04
C ASN A 16 -3.81 6.76 7.24
N LYS A 17 -4.46 7.22 8.32
CA LYS A 17 -3.76 7.60 9.57
C LYS A 17 -3.12 6.39 10.24
N GLU A 18 -3.85 5.28 10.29
CA GLU A 18 -3.34 4.02 10.84
C GLU A 18 -2.16 3.48 10.01
N ILE A 19 -2.23 3.56 8.67
CA ILE A 19 -1.12 3.19 7.79
C ILE A 19 0.11 4.05 8.09
N ALA A 20 -0.04 5.36 8.24
CA ALA A 20 1.08 6.26 8.54
C ALA A 20 1.75 5.92 9.89
N ILE A 21 0.99 5.51 10.89
CA ILE A 21 1.53 5.01 12.16
C ILE A 21 2.23 3.67 11.95
N ALA A 22 1.62 2.74 11.22
CA ALA A 22 2.21 1.42 10.96
C ALA A 22 3.55 1.52 10.20
N GLU A 23 3.71 2.48 9.30
CA GLU A 23 4.96 2.69 8.55
C GLU A 23 6.16 3.02 9.47
N THR A 24 5.95 3.60 10.66
CA THR A 24 7.04 3.83 11.63
C THR A 24 7.58 2.52 12.22
N GLU A 25 6.74 1.48 12.26
CA GLU A 25 7.06 0.14 12.78
C GLU A 25 7.39 -0.87 11.67
N MET A 26 7.42 -0.45 10.40
CA MET A 26 7.69 -1.32 9.25
C MET A 26 8.96 -0.90 8.48
N PRO A 27 10.14 -0.82 9.12
CA PRO A 27 11.35 -0.24 8.52
C PRO A 27 11.81 -0.98 7.26
N GLY A 28 11.59 -2.30 7.18
CA GLY A 28 11.95 -3.10 6.00
C GLY A 28 11.17 -2.71 4.74
N LEU A 29 9.85 -2.49 4.85
CA LEU A 29 9.03 -2.06 3.71
C LEU A 29 9.39 -0.64 3.27
N MET A 30 9.67 0.24 4.23
CA MET A 30 10.05 1.63 3.95
C MET A 30 11.42 1.72 3.27
N ALA A 31 12.39 0.89 3.69
CA ALA A 31 13.69 0.78 3.05
C ALA A 31 13.56 0.33 1.58
N LEU A 32 12.77 -0.71 1.30
CA LEU A 32 12.53 -1.18 -0.07
C LEU A 32 11.88 -0.10 -0.95
N ARG A 33 10.92 0.67 -0.41
CA ARG A 33 10.31 1.79 -1.13
C ARG A 33 11.34 2.88 -1.47
N ALA A 34 12.23 3.23 -0.53
CA ALA A 34 13.26 4.23 -0.75
C ALA A 34 14.29 3.77 -1.80
N GLU A 35 14.73 2.51 -1.75
CA GLU A 35 15.73 1.95 -2.66
C GLU A 35 15.19 1.78 -4.09
N TYR A 36 13.99 1.23 -4.25
CA TYR A 36 13.46 0.83 -5.55
C TYR A 36 12.42 1.79 -6.14
N GLY A 37 12.04 2.84 -5.40
CA GLY A 37 11.01 3.80 -5.80
C GLY A 37 11.29 4.47 -7.15
N ALA A 38 12.53 4.84 -7.43
CA ALA A 38 12.90 5.42 -8.73
C ALA A 38 13.05 4.37 -9.84
N ALA A 39 13.56 3.17 -9.49
CA ALA A 39 13.83 2.10 -10.44
C ALA A 39 12.54 1.42 -10.96
N GLN A 40 11.45 1.46 -10.19
CA GLN A 40 10.15 0.87 -10.55
C GLN A 40 10.28 -0.58 -11.05
N PRO A 41 10.94 -1.49 -10.30
CA PRO A 41 11.31 -2.83 -10.79
C PRO A 41 10.10 -3.73 -11.09
N LEU A 42 8.92 -3.42 -10.53
CA LEU A 42 7.68 -4.17 -10.74
C LEU A 42 6.82 -3.60 -11.88
N LYS A 43 7.34 -2.66 -12.69
CA LYS A 43 6.60 -2.06 -13.79
C LYS A 43 6.14 -3.14 -14.78
N GLY A 44 4.82 -3.24 -14.98
CA GLY A 44 4.19 -4.21 -15.88
C GLY A 44 3.83 -5.55 -15.22
N ALA A 45 4.21 -5.77 -13.96
CA ALA A 45 3.79 -6.96 -13.21
C ALA A 45 2.27 -6.91 -12.93
N ARG A 46 1.60 -8.07 -13.05
CA ARG A 46 0.20 -8.27 -12.66
C ARG A 46 0.16 -9.18 -11.45
N ILE A 47 0.02 -8.59 -10.26
CA ILE A 47 0.12 -9.30 -8.97
C ILE A 47 -1.30 -9.50 -8.42
N ALA A 48 -1.68 -10.75 -8.15
CA ALA A 48 -2.90 -11.10 -7.42
C ALA A 48 -2.51 -11.56 -6.00
N GLY A 49 -3.12 -10.97 -4.97
CA GLY A 49 -2.80 -11.25 -3.58
C GLY A 49 -3.99 -11.84 -2.81
N SER A 50 -3.72 -12.82 -1.97
CA SER A 50 -4.63 -13.36 -0.95
C SER A 50 -3.79 -13.58 0.31
N LEU A 51 -3.88 -12.64 1.25
CA LEU A 51 -3.02 -12.54 2.44
C LEU A 51 -3.88 -12.38 3.70
#